data_AF-A0A3S0B0B6-F1
#
_entry.id   AF-A0A3S0B0B6-F1
#
_cell.length_a   1.000
_cell.length_b   1.000
_cell.length_c   1.000
_cell.angle_alpha   90.00
_cell.angle_beta   90.00
_cell.angle_gamma   90.00
#
_symmetry.space_group_name_H-M   'P 1'
#
loop_
_entity.id
_entity.type
_entity.pdbx_description
1 polymer ?
#
loop_
_entity_poly.entity_id
_entity_poly.type
_entity_poly.pdbx_seq_one_letter_code
_entity_poly.pdbx_strand_id
1 'polypeptide(L)'
;MFKILSDIDCCAIIECPPCRRMITVDGILYFLSFPTQLFKIYYYVGDSKAFIYSSSRSFFYDGVFIYDIPLLNIETAGRVCVGDVWINEKSIENLILKYLNFYWKRQFHYEYQSSVSWRSYKDFEIQDLKKWESKTKADVNWIPSEFDLIKSAYQKDLFFMGMKKSV
;
A
#
# COMPACT_ATOMS: atom_id res chain seq x y z
N MET A 1 9.67 10.84 -2.27
CA MET A 1 10.09 10.63 -0.86
C MET A 1 8.81 10.44 -0.04
N PHE A 2 8.73 9.46 0.85
CA PHE A 2 7.55 9.27 1.70
C PHE A 2 7.58 10.26 2.88
N LYS A 3 6.43 10.48 3.51
CA LYS A 3 6.28 11.27 4.74
C LYS A 3 5.80 10.35 5.87
N ILE A 4 6.47 10.41 7.03
CA ILE A 4 5.96 9.77 8.25
C ILE A 4 4.89 10.68 8.83
N LEU A 5 3.65 10.21 8.87
CA LEU A 5 2.52 10.94 9.44
C LEU A 5 2.44 10.74 10.95
N SER A 6 2.78 9.55 11.42
CA SER A 6 2.79 9.19 12.84
C SER A 6 3.69 7.99 13.09
N ASP A 7 4.30 7.95 14.27
CA ASP A 7 5.00 6.78 14.81
C ASP A 7 4.67 6.69 16.31
N ILE A 8 3.67 5.88 16.64
CA ILE A 8 3.11 5.77 17.99
C ILE A 8 2.73 4.30 18.22
N ASP A 9 2.95 3.80 19.44
CA ASP A 9 2.50 2.47 19.88
C ASP A 9 2.84 1.34 18.90
N CYS A 10 4.13 1.21 18.56
CA CYS A 10 4.63 0.12 17.71
C CYS A 10 4.05 0.12 16.29
N CYS A 11 3.67 1.30 15.80
CA CYS A 11 3.04 1.48 14.50
C CYS A 11 3.46 2.79 13.82
N ALA A 12 3.99 2.69 12.61
CA ALA A 12 4.26 3.84 11.75
C ALA A 12 3.20 3.97 10.65
N ILE A 13 2.60 5.15 10.54
CA ILE A 13 1.73 5.53 9.41
C ILE A 13 2.54 6.43 8.49
N ILE A 14 2.64 6.03 7.23
CA ILE A 14 3.36 6.77 6.21
C ILE A 14 2.47 7.06 5.01
N GLU A 15 2.74 8.20 4.38
CA GLU A 15 2.14 8.63 3.14
C GLU A 15 3.19 8.64 2.04
N CYS A 16 2.95 7.85 1.01
CA CYS A 16 3.72 7.86 -0.23
C CYS A 16 2.98 8.74 -1.24
N PRO A 17 3.61 9.80 -1.79
CA PRO A 17 2.98 10.61 -2.82
C PRO A 17 2.71 9.78 -4.08
N PRO A 18 1.89 10.29 -5.01
CA PRO A 18 1.64 9.62 -6.28
C PRO A 18 2.96 9.26 -6.97
N CYS A 19 3.03 8.05 -7.50
CA CYS A 19 4.27 7.54 -8.05
C CYS A 19 4.03 6.59 -9.23
N ARG A 20 5.08 6.36 -10.00
CA ARG A 20 5.05 5.38 -11.10
C ARG A 20 6.05 4.29 -10.82
N ARG A 21 5.62 3.06 -11.01
CA ARG A 21 6.41 1.87 -10.67
C ARG A 21 6.20 0.78 -11.70
N MET A 22 7.29 0.06 -11.96
CA MET A 22 7.19 -1.28 -12.52
C MET A 22 6.76 -2.21 -11.39
N ILE A 23 5.70 -2.98 -11.59
CA ILE A 23 5.28 -4.04 -10.69
C ILE A 23 5.11 -5.36 -11.46
N THR A 24 5.27 -6.48 -10.78
CA THR A 24 5.02 -7.80 -11.36
C THR A 24 3.72 -8.36 -10.81
N VAL A 25 2.76 -8.69 -11.68
CA VAL A 25 1.49 -9.35 -11.31
C VAL A 25 1.40 -10.65 -12.09
N ASP A 26 1.26 -11.79 -11.41
CA ASP A 26 1.22 -13.14 -12.03
C ASP A 26 2.32 -13.39 -13.09
N GLY A 27 3.53 -12.85 -12.85
CA GLY A 27 4.71 -13.05 -13.69
C GLY A 27 4.81 -12.05 -14.84
N ILE A 28 3.82 -11.17 -15.00
CA ILE A 28 3.77 -10.13 -16.03
C ILE A 28 4.19 -8.80 -15.40
N LEU A 29 5.10 -8.09 -16.07
CA LEU A 29 5.53 -6.75 -15.68
C LEU A 29 4.59 -5.68 -16.24
N TYR A 30 4.15 -4.75 -15.38
CA TYR A 30 3.32 -3.61 -15.74
C TYR A 30 3.95 -2.30 -15.25
N PHE A 31 3.92 -1.26 -16.10
CA PHE A 31 4.27 0.10 -15.72
C PHE A 31 3.03 0.92 -15.34
N LEU A 32 2.80 1.12 -14.04
CA LEU A 32 1.56 1.71 -13.53
C LEU A 32 1.82 3.00 -12.75
N SER A 33 0.87 3.94 -12.87
CA SER A 33 0.78 5.16 -12.06
C SER A 33 -0.15 4.93 -10.88
N PHE A 34 0.37 5.11 -9.68
CA PHE A 34 -0.35 4.95 -8.42
C PHE A 34 -0.72 6.33 -7.86
N PRO A 35 -1.95 6.50 -7.34
CA PRO A 35 -2.30 7.67 -6.56
C PRO A 35 -1.51 7.69 -5.24
N THR A 36 -1.76 8.70 -4.40
CA THR A 36 -1.19 8.71 -3.04
C THR A 36 -1.55 7.40 -2.33
N GLN A 37 -0.55 6.79 -1.70
CA GLN A 37 -0.71 5.51 -1.02
C GLN A 37 -0.35 5.66 0.45
N LEU A 38 -1.24 5.21 1.32
CA LEU A 38 -0.98 5.13 2.75
C LEU A 38 -0.48 3.73 3.09
N PHE A 39 0.50 3.67 3.98
CA PHE A 39 0.91 2.41 4.60
C PHE A 39 0.87 2.56 6.12
N LYS A 40 0.33 1.54 6.79
CA LYS A 40 0.39 1.37 8.23
C LYS A 40 1.26 0.16 8.51
N ILE A 41 2.45 0.39 9.06
CA ILE A 41 3.47 -0.62 9.30
C ILE A 41 3.54 -0.88 10.80
N TYR A 42 3.20 -2.10 11.19
CA TYR A 42 3.31 -2.57 12.57
C TYR A 42 4.69 -3.20 12.78
N TYR A 43 5.29 -2.91 13.91
CA TYR A 43 6.61 -3.40 14.28
C TYR A 43 6.68 -3.72 15.77
N TYR A 44 7.71 -4.43 16.21
CA TYR A 44 8.05 -4.57 17.62
C TYR A 44 9.45 -4.02 17.87
N VAL A 45 9.72 -3.58 19.10
CA VAL A 45 11.07 -3.18 19.51
C VAL A 45 11.70 -4.35 20.27
N GLY A 46 12.71 -4.98 19.67
CA GLY A 46 13.45 -6.07 20.30
C GLY A 46 14.42 -5.60 21.38
N ASP A 47 15.02 -6.55 22.10
CA ASP A 47 15.91 -6.29 23.25
C ASP A 47 17.13 -5.40 22.90
N SER A 48 17.60 -5.46 21.65
CA SER A 48 18.67 -4.61 21.12
C SER A 48 18.21 -3.20 20.71
N LYS A 49 16.98 -2.81 21.07
CA LYS A 49 16.27 -1.62 20.59
C LYS A 49 16.09 -1.58 19.07
N ALA A 50 16.15 -2.74 18.42
CA ALA A 50 15.96 -2.84 16.99
C ALA A 50 14.46 -2.96 16.66
N PHE A 51 14.05 -2.30 15.59
CA PHE A 51 12.69 -2.28 15.06
C PHE A 51 12.51 -3.50 14.16
N ILE A 52 11.57 -4.37 14.48
CA ILE A 52 11.31 -5.63 13.78
C ILE A 52 9.94 -5.54 13.13
N TYR A 53 9.88 -5.66 11.81
CA TYR A 53 8.63 -5.67 11.06
C TYR A 53 7.72 -6.83 11.51
N SER A 54 6.42 -6.54 11.67
CA SER A 54 5.41 -7.54 11.99
C SER A 54 4.40 -7.73 10.87
N SER A 55 3.73 -6.65 10.47
CA SER A 55 2.67 -6.69 9.46
C SER A 55 2.44 -5.31 8.89
N SER A 56 1.66 -5.22 7.82
CA SER A 56 1.28 -3.95 7.25
C SER A 56 -0.13 -3.94 6.69
N ARG A 57 -0.64 -2.72 6.53
CA ARG A 57 -1.81 -2.42 5.71
C ARG A 57 -1.48 -1.34 4.70
N SER A 58 -2.11 -1.36 3.54
CA SER A 58 -2.01 -0.29 2.55
C SER A 58 -3.35 0.00 1.88
N PHE A 59 -3.53 1.28 1.51
CA PHE A 59 -4.69 1.79 0.80
C PHE A 59 -4.27 2.92 -0.14
N PHE A 60 -5.04 3.17 -1.20
CA PHE A 60 -4.96 4.45 -1.89
C PHE A 60 -5.70 5.54 -1.09
N TYR A 61 -5.33 6.79 -1.32
CA TYR A 61 -5.82 7.93 -0.57
C TYR A 61 -5.93 9.17 -1.45
N ASP A 62 -7.00 9.95 -1.31
CA ASP A 62 -7.22 11.20 -2.05
C ASP A 62 -7.19 12.46 -1.14
N GLY A 63 -6.89 12.29 0.15
CA GLY A 63 -7.01 13.36 1.17
C GLY A 63 -8.30 13.28 2.00
N VAL A 64 -9.33 12.58 1.52
CA VAL A 64 -10.66 12.49 2.12
C VAL A 64 -11.01 11.04 2.45
N PHE A 65 -10.93 10.12 1.50
CA PHE A 65 -11.29 8.71 1.62
C PHE A 65 -10.10 7.79 1.38
N ILE A 66 -10.18 6.58 1.95
CA ILE A 66 -9.29 5.48 1.61
C ILE A 66 -9.97 4.50 0.65
N TYR A 67 -9.19 3.96 -0.27
CA TYR A 67 -9.66 3.08 -1.33
C TYR A 67 -8.85 1.79 -1.33
N ASP A 68 -9.51 0.69 -1.67
CA ASP A 68 -8.87 -0.60 -1.82
C ASP A 68 -7.87 -0.57 -2.99
N ILE A 69 -6.83 -1.39 -2.90
CA ILE A 69 -5.81 -1.52 -3.95
C ILE A 69 -6.11 -2.78 -4.76
N PRO A 70 -6.29 -2.70 -6.09
CA PRO A 70 -6.66 -3.83 -6.94
C PRO A 70 -5.43 -4.70 -7.29
N LEU A 71 -4.60 -5.03 -6.30
CA LEU A 71 -3.42 -5.89 -6.47
C LEU A 71 -3.60 -7.18 -5.68
N LEU A 72 -3.10 -8.27 -6.26
CA LEU A 72 -3.04 -9.57 -5.58
C LEU A 72 -2.20 -9.47 -4.29
N ASN A 73 -2.46 -10.32 -3.31
CA ASN A 73 -1.87 -10.27 -1.95
C ASN A 73 -2.25 -9.07 -1.06
N ILE A 74 -3.22 -8.24 -1.46
CA ILE A 74 -3.80 -7.21 -0.59
C ILE A 74 -5.25 -7.58 -0.31
N GLU A 75 -5.63 -7.69 0.96
CA GLU A 75 -7.01 -7.98 1.38
C GLU A 75 -7.89 -6.72 1.36
N THR A 76 -9.21 -6.86 1.35
CA THR A 76 -10.16 -5.72 1.42
C THR A 76 -10.07 -4.92 2.72
N ALA A 77 -9.44 -5.48 3.76
CA ALA A 77 -9.07 -4.75 4.97
C ALA A 77 -7.70 -4.04 4.86
N GLY A 78 -7.13 -4.00 3.65
CA GLY A 78 -5.82 -3.43 3.32
C GLY A 78 -4.63 -4.25 3.79
N ARG A 79 -4.81 -5.41 4.44
CA ARG A 79 -3.68 -6.24 4.91
C ARG A 79 -2.84 -6.69 3.74
N VAL A 80 -1.52 -6.51 3.84
CA VAL A 80 -0.58 -6.87 2.78
C VAL A 80 0.12 -8.18 3.13
N CYS A 81 -0.05 -9.20 2.31
CA CYS A 81 0.71 -10.43 2.38
C CYS A 81 2.03 -10.28 1.61
N VAL A 82 3.11 -10.01 2.33
CA VAL A 82 4.45 -9.86 1.75
C VAL A 82 5.25 -11.19 1.72
N GLY A 83 4.69 -12.27 2.30
CA GLY A 83 5.37 -13.55 2.51
C GLY A 83 6.29 -13.53 3.74
N ASP A 84 7.21 -14.50 3.82
CA ASP A 84 8.20 -14.56 4.89
C ASP A 84 9.24 -13.45 4.73
N VAL A 85 9.07 -12.40 5.53
CA VAL A 85 9.89 -11.19 5.47
C VAL A 85 10.49 -10.93 6.84
N TRP A 86 11.82 -11.04 6.91
CA TRP A 86 12.57 -10.62 8.08
C TRP A 86 13.21 -9.26 7.82
N ILE A 87 12.55 -8.19 8.30
CA ILE A 87 13.13 -6.83 8.30
C ILE A 87 13.37 -6.43 9.75
N ASN A 88 14.63 -6.15 10.06
CA ASN A 88 15.08 -5.76 11.39
C ASN A 88 16.09 -4.61 11.26
N GLU A 89 15.76 -3.43 11.77
CA GLU A 89 16.53 -2.20 11.57
C GLU A 89 16.77 -1.41 12.85
N LYS A 90 17.80 -0.55 12.82
CA LYS A 90 18.16 0.31 13.96
C LYS A 90 17.32 1.58 14.09
N SER A 91 16.54 1.94 13.07
CA SER A 91 15.65 3.09 13.09
C SER A 91 14.37 2.81 12.31
N ILE A 92 13.32 3.57 12.63
CA ILE A 92 12.02 3.45 11.96
C ILE A 92 12.11 3.84 10.48
N GLU A 93 12.89 4.86 10.12
CA GLU A 93 13.07 5.28 8.74
C GLU A 93 13.71 4.16 7.89
N ASN A 94 14.72 3.48 8.44
CA ASN A 94 15.39 2.37 7.76
C ASN A 94 14.47 1.16 7.64
N LEU A 95 13.67 0.87 8.69
CA LEU A 95 12.63 -0.16 8.65
C LEU A 95 11.66 0.11 7.49
N ILE A 96 11.12 1.34 7.43
CA ILE A 96 10.18 1.77 6.39
C ILE A 96 10.82 1.65 5.00
N LEU A 97 12.05 2.14 4.83
CA LEU A 97 12.78 2.07 3.55
C LEU A 97 12.96 0.62 3.09
N LYS A 98 13.38 -0.28 3.99
CA LYS A 98 13.53 -1.70 3.67
C LYS A 98 12.20 -2.36 3.35
N TYR A 99 11.15 -2.06 4.12
CA TYR A 99 9.80 -2.54 3.85
C TYR A 99 9.30 -2.08 2.47
N LEU A 100 9.40 -0.79 2.14
CA LEU A 100 8.95 -0.27 0.84
C LEU A 100 9.74 -0.87 -0.32
N ASN A 101 11.07 -0.98 -0.17
CA ASN A 101 11.91 -1.63 -1.18
C ASN A 101 11.54 -3.10 -1.36
N PHE A 102 11.21 -3.79 -0.27
CA PHE A 102 10.69 -5.16 -0.33
C PHE A 102 9.34 -5.20 -1.05
N TYR A 103 8.35 -4.45 -0.57
CA TYR A 103 7.00 -4.36 -1.12
C TYR A 103 7.00 -4.15 -2.64
N TRP A 104 7.76 -3.17 -3.14
CA TRP A 104 7.78 -2.85 -4.58
C TRP A 104 8.53 -3.86 -5.45
N LYS A 105 9.43 -4.67 -4.88
CA LYS A 105 10.15 -5.73 -5.60
C LYS A 105 9.37 -7.05 -5.62
N ARG A 106 8.24 -7.13 -4.94
CA ARG A 106 7.44 -8.36 -4.90
C ARG A 106 6.63 -8.55 -6.17
N GLN A 107 6.41 -9.83 -6.44
CA GLN A 107 5.39 -10.25 -7.36
C GLN A 107 4.07 -10.35 -6.58
N PHE A 108 3.07 -9.63 -7.06
CA PHE A 108 1.69 -9.73 -6.59
C PHE A 108 1.08 -10.96 -7.29
N HIS A 109 1.10 -12.12 -6.62
CA HIS A 109 0.62 -13.40 -7.14
C HIS A 109 -0.15 -14.17 -6.04
N TYR A 110 -1.04 -15.07 -6.44
CA TYR A 110 -1.85 -15.94 -5.56
C TYR A 110 -2.81 -15.20 -4.62
N GLU A 111 -4.08 -15.61 -4.61
CA GLU A 111 -5.05 -15.11 -3.64
C GLU A 111 -4.81 -15.80 -2.29
N TYR A 112 -4.43 -15.04 -1.26
CA TYR A 112 -4.74 -15.46 0.10
C TYR A 112 -6.26 -15.37 0.31
N GLN A 113 -6.82 -16.19 1.20
CA GLN A 113 -8.24 -16.13 1.58
C GLN A 113 -8.62 -14.67 1.90
N SER A 114 -9.62 -14.11 1.22
CA SER A 114 -10.08 -12.71 1.36
C SER A 114 -9.20 -11.60 0.72
N SER A 115 -8.31 -11.96 -0.21
CA SER A 115 -7.69 -10.96 -1.11
C SER A 115 -8.77 -10.10 -1.77
N VAL A 116 -8.46 -8.84 -2.09
CA VAL A 116 -9.32 -7.99 -2.92
C VAL A 116 -9.61 -8.78 -4.19
N SER A 117 -10.80 -9.36 -4.24
CA SER A 117 -11.20 -10.15 -5.36
C SER A 117 -11.28 -9.20 -6.53
N TRP A 118 -10.61 -9.56 -7.61
CA TRP A 118 -10.77 -8.89 -8.90
C TRP A 118 -12.25 -8.73 -9.29
N ARG A 119 -13.13 -9.61 -8.78
CA ARG A 119 -14.59 -9.51 -8.94
C ARG A 119 -15.21 -8.25 -8.35
N SER A 120 -14.64 -7.66 -7.28
CA SER A 120 -15.12 -6.39 -6.71
C SER A 120 -14.87 -5.23 -7.67
N TYR A 121 -13.88 -5.33 -8.55
CA TYR A 121 -13.52 -4.31 -9.54
C TYR A 121 -14.06 -4.58 -10.95
N LYS A 122 -14.97 -5.56 -11.11
CA LYS A 122 -15.45 -6.04 -12.43
C LYS A 122 -15.95 -4.95 -13.40
N ASP A 123 -16.42 -3.82 -12.86
CA ASP A 123 -16.99 -2.71 -13.63
C ASP A 123 -16.02 -1.51 -13.76
N PHE A 124 -14.80 -1.61 -13.22
CA PHE A 124 -13.82 -0.53 -13.18
C PHE A 124 -12.65 -0.79 -14.13
N GLU A 125 -12.21 0.25 -14.84
CA GLU A 125 -11.12 0.12 -15.82
C GLU A 125 -9.77 -0.23 -15.19
N ILE A 126 -9.53 0.14 -13.93
CA ILE A 126 -8.25 -0.10 -13.25
C ILE A 126 -8.05 -1.57 -12.87
N GLN A 127 -9.10 -2.39 -12.96
CA GLN A 127 -8.94 -3.82 -12.93
C GLN A 127 -8.06 -4.25 -14.12
N ASP A 128 -8.30 -3.72 -15.31
CA ASP A 128 -7.50 -4.08 -16.48
C ASP A 128 -6.11 -3.39 -16.41
N LEU A 129 -5.10 -4.12 -15.92
CA LEU A 129 -3.73 -3.61 -15.81
C LEU A 129 -3.14 -3.17 -17.15
N LYS A 130 -3.60 -3.73 -18.28
CA LYS A 130 -3.15 -3.28 -19.60
C LYS A 130 -3.76 -1.92 -19.95
N LYS A 131 -5.04 -1.69 -19.62
CA LYS A 131 -5.65 -0.36 -19.77
C LYS A 131 -5.00 0.65 -18.82
N TRP A 132 -4.78 0.28 -17.56
CA TRP A 132 -4.09 1.13 -16.59
C TRP A 132 -2.67 1.49 -17.08
N GLU A 133 -1.91 0.52 -17.57
CA GLU A 133 -0.60 0.77 -18.18
C GLU A 133 -0.71 1.69 -19.41
N SER A 134 -1.70 1.46 -20.28
CA SER A 134 -1.90 2.28 -21.48
C SER A 134 -2.16 3.75 -21.13
N LYS A 135 -3.01 4.03 -20.13
CA LYS A 135 -3.23 5.39 -19.62
C LYS A 135 -1.96 5.99 -19.00
N THR A 136 -1.23 5.19 -18.21
CA THR A 136 0.04 5.61 -17.58
C THR A 136 1.12 5.99 -18.61
N LYS A 137 1.19 5.26 -19.73
CA LYS A 137 2.13 5.52 -20.83
C LYS A 137 1.70 6.70 -21.71
N ALA A 138 0.40 6.93 -21.88
CA ALA A 138 -0.14 8.00 -22.72
C ALA A 138 0.03 9.40 -22.10
N ASP A 139 -0.05 9.53 -20.78
CA ASP A 139 0.10 10.80 -20.08
C ASP A 139 1.03 10.67 -18.88
N VAL A 140 2.06 11.52 -18.81
CA VAL A 140 3.08 11.52 -17.75
C VAL A 140 2.57 12.00 -16.39
N ASN A 141 1.41 12.64 -16.34
CA ASN A 141 0.79 13.15 -15.13
C ASN A 141 -0.46 12.38 -14.73
N TRP A 142 -0.95 11.48 -15.59
CA TRP A 142 -2.13 10.69 -15.28
C TRP A 142 -1.87 9.78 -14.07
N ILE A 143 -2.85 9.78 -13.17
CA ILE A 143 -3.02 8.92 -11.99
C ILE A 143 -4.51 8.55 -11.91
N PRO A 144 -4.89 7.36 -11.40
CA PRO A 144 -6.29 7.02 -11.14
C PRO A 144 -6.98 8.07 -10.25
N SER A 145 -8.18 8.50 -10.65
CA SER A 145 -9.04 9.41 -9.89
C SER A 145 -9.98 8.65 -8.96
N GLU A 146 -10.69 9.33 -8.05
CA GLU A 146 -11.69 8.68 -7.18
C GLU A 146 -12.77 7.88 -7.94
N PHE A 147 -13.10 8.27 -9.18
CA PHE A 147 -14.07 7.58 -10.04
C PHE A 147 -13.54 6.25 -10.57
N ASP A 148 -12.22 6.10 -10.61
CA ASP A 148 -11.55 4.87 -11.01
C ASP A 148 -11.41 3.91 -9.80
N LEU A 149 -11.64 4.37 -8.56
CA LEU A 149 -11.32 3.65 -7.32
C LEU A 149 -12.55 3.14 -6.57
N ILE A 150 -12.37 2.08 -5.76
CA ILE A 150 -13.41 1.54 -4.87
C ILE A 150 -13.13 1.96 -3.44
N LYS A 151 -14.10 2.66 -2.83
CA LYS A 151 -14.03 3.07 -1.42
C LYS A 151 -13.92 1.83 -0.53
N SER A 152 -12.93 1.82 0.34
CA SER A 152 -12.76 0.72 1.28
C SER A 152 -13.89 0.71 2.31
N ALA A 153 -14.35 -0.48 2.69
CA ALA A 153 -15.21 -0.63 3.87
C ALA A 153 -14.42 -0.45 5.18
N TYR A 154 -13.09 -0.47 5.12
CA TYR A 154 -12.25 -0.16 6.27
C TYR A 154 -12.43 1.31 6.66
N GLN A 155 -12.73 1.57 7.94
CA GLN A 155 -12.95 2.93 8.40
C GLN A 155 -11.63 3.71 8.40
N LYS A 156 -11.60 4.86 7.71
CA LYS A 156 -10.46 5.79 7.71
C LYS A 156 -9.99 6.13 9.13
N ASP A 157 -10.92 6.37 10.04
CA ASP A 157 -10.60 6.72 11.43
C ASP A 157 -9.87 5.58 12.16
N LEU A 158 -10.17 4.32 11.86
CA LEU A 158 -9.43 3.17 12.39
C LEU A 158 -8.02 3.07 11.79
N PHE A 159 -7.82 3.54 10.57
CA PHE A 159 -6.50 3.60 9.96
C PHE A 159 -5.60 4.60 10.70
N PHE A 160 -6.14 5.79 10.96
CA PHE A 160 -5.44 6.88 11.65
C PHE A 160 -5.58 6.86 13.18
N MET A 161 -6.27 5.87 13.76
CA MET A 161 -6.40 5.71 15.20
C MET A 161 -5.00 5.59 15.83
N GLY A 162 -4.78 6.36 16.90
CA GLY A 162 -3.48 6.50 17.56
C GLY A 162 -2.70 7.74 17.12
N MET A 163 -3.06 8.39 16.01
CA MET A 163 -2.52 9.71 15.68
C MET A 163 -3.07 10.75 16.66
N LYS A 164 -2.18 11.47 17.35
CA LYS A 164 -2.59 12.69 18.05
C LYS A 164 -3.18 13.63 17.01
N LYS A 165 -4.42 14.07 17.19
CA LYS A 165 -4.97 15.18 16.41
C LYS A 165 -4.07 16.39 16.67
N SER A 166 -3.33 16.81 15.66
CA SER A 166 -2.70 18.14 15.67
C SER A 166 -3.85 19.14 15.77
N VAL A 167 -3.94 19.82 16.92
CA VAL A 167 -4.87 20.94 17.14
C VAL A 167 -4.36 22.14 16.36
#